data_AF-A0A354T598-F1
#
_entry.id   AF-A0A354T598-F1
#
_cell.length_a   1.000
_cell.length_b   1.000
_cell.length_c   1.000
_cell.angle_alpha   90.00
_cell.angle_beta   90.00
_cell.angle_gamma   90.00
#
_symmetry.space_group_name_H-M   'P 1'
#
loop_
_entity.id
_entity.type
_entity.pdbx_description
1 polymer ?
#
loop_
_entity_poly.entity_id
_entity_poly.type
_entity_poly.pdbx_seq_one_letter_code
_entity_poly.pdbx_strand_id
1 'polypeptide(L)'
;MMNYYCKHCGTKATSISSLTSSSCQRHPAGTNKGKHALYEGGEKPKYNCKHCGTSASSLSSLTASLCQRHPLGINKGRHEPAL
;
A
#
# COMPACT_ATOMS: atom_id res chain seq x y z
N MET A 1 -7.81 1.72 19.49
CA MET A 1 -8.04 2.66 18.37
C MET A 1 -7.72 1.90 17.09
N MET A 2 -8.68 1.69 16.19
CA MET A 2 -8.42 1.00 14.92
C MET A 2 -7.63 1.92 13.99
N ASN A 3 -6.48 1.44 13.52
CA ASN A 3 -5.67 2.13 12.52
C ASN A 3 -5.99 1.53 11.15
N TYR A 4 -6.41 2.38 10.22
CA TYR A 4 -6.66 2.01 8.84
C TYR A 4 -5.44 2.36 8.00
N TYR A 5 -5.06 1.47 7.09
CA TYR A 5 -3.88 1.68 6.27
C TYR A 5 -4.23 1.73 4.79
N CYS A 6 -3.45 2.49 4.02
CA CYS A 6 -3.55 2.49 2.57
C CYS A 6 -2.70 1.37 1.96
N LYS A 7 -3.29 0.52 1.10
CA LYS A 7 -2.55 -0.57 0.43
C LYS A 7 -1.49 -0.09 -0.58
N HIS A 8 -1.62 1.14 -1.10
CA HIS A 8 -0.72 1.67 -2.14
C HIS A 8 0.45 2.50 -1.61
N CYS A 9 0.29 3.16 -0.45
CA CYS A 9 1.33 4.02 0.13
C CYS A 9 1.65 3.72 1.58
N GLY A 10 0.85 2.89 2.26
CA GLY A 10 1.00 2.60 3.68
C GLY A 10 0.77 3.79 4.61
N THR A 11 0.05 4.83 4.15
CA THR A 11 -0.46 5.89 5.05
C THR A 11 -1.38 5.27 6.08
N LYS A 12 -1.17 5.63 7.35
CA LYS A 12 -2.06 5.29 8.46
C LYS A 12 -3.09 6.41 8.67
N ALA A 13 -4.33 6.04 8.98
CA ALA A 13 -5.40 6.96 9.33
C ALA A 13 -6.25 6.38 10.46
N THR A 14 -6.87 7.26 11.24
CA THR A 14 -7.75 6.88 12.35
C THR A 14 -9.16 6.51 11.88
N SER A 15 -9.50 6.77 10.61
CA SER A 15 -10.79 6.46 10.01
C SER A 15 -10.67 6.30 8.50
N ILE A 16 -11.51 5.44 7.93
CA ILE A 16 -11.59 5.22 6.47
C ILE A 16 -11.88 6.53 5.75
N SER A 17 -12.83 7.34 6.25
CA SER A 17 -13.17 8.64 5.66
C SER A 17 -11.98 9.59 5.56
N SER A 18 -11.12 9.65 6.59
CA SER A 18 -9.90 10.48 6.56
C SER A 18 -8.85 9.92 5.59
N LEU A 19 -8.80 8.60 5.43
CA LEU A 19 -7.92 7.97 4.45
C LEU A 19 -8.40 8.29 3.02
N THR A 20 -9.67 8.03 2.74
CA THR A 20 -10.28 8.21 1.40
C THR A 20 -10.59 9.67 1.08
N SER A 21 -10.51 10.61 2.02
CA SER A 21 -10.62 12.04 1.70
C SER A 21 -9.34 12.57 1.05
N SER A 22 -8.19 11.97 1.39
CA SER A 22 -6.87 12.37 0.92
C SER A 22 -6.47 11.71 -0.41
N SER A 23 -5.56 12.39 -1.12
CA SER A 23 -5.00 11.94 -2.40
C SER A 23 -3.77 11.05 -2.17
N CYS A 24 -3.69 9.94 -2.89
CA CYS A 24 -2.57 9.03 -2.77
C CYS A 24 -1.45 9.39 -3.77
N GLN A 25 -0.30 9.80 -3.26
CA GLN A 25 0.90 10.06 -4.08
C GLN A 25 1.41 8.82 -4.81
N ARG A 26 1.11 7.62 -4.27
CA ARG A 26 1.63 6.33 -4.77
C ARG A 26 0.53 5.50 -5.45
N HIS A 27 -0.51 6.16 -5.95
CA HIS A 27 -1.62 5.49 -6.62
C HIS A 27 -1.16 4.86 -7.94
N PRO A 28 -1.63 3.64 -8.30
CA PRO A 28 -1.22 2.96 -9.53
C PRO A 28 -1.61 3.72 -10.80
N ALA A 29 -2.70 4.50 -10.76
CA ALA A 29 -3.11 5.37 -11.88
C ALA A 29 -2.24 6.64 -12.06
N GLY A 30 -1.30 6.89 -11.15
CA GLY A 30 -0.41 8.06 -11.17
C GLY A 30 -0.51 8.91 -9.91
N THR A 31 0.53 9.71 -9.68
CA THR A 31 0.65 10.59 -8.50
C THR A 31 -0.55 11.53 -8.40
N ASN A 32 -1.26 11.52 -7.25
CA ASN A 32 -2.47 12.33 -7.01
C ASN A 32 -3.66 12.09 -7.95
N LYS A 33 -3.59 11.08 -8.84
CA LYS A 33 -4.71 10.73 -9.75
C LYS A 33 -5.76 9.84 -9.10
N GLY A 34 -5.56 9.43 -7.86
CA GLY A 34 -6.50 8.59 -7.12
C GLY A 34 -6.39 8.80 -5.63
N LYS A 35 -7.43 8.36 -4.92
CA LYS A 35 -7.52 8.44 -3.47
C LYS A 35 -6.78 7.28 -2.81
N HIS A 36 -6.56 7.36 -1.51
CA HIS A 36 -6.02 6.20 -0.80
C HIS A 36 -7.00 5.03 -0.85
N ALA A 37 -6.48 3.83 -1.12
CA ALA A 37 -7.26 2.60 -1.11
C ALA A 37 -7.04 1.85 0.20
N LEU A 38 -8.12 1.46 0.87
CA LEU A 38 -8.06 0.75 2.13
C LEU A 38 -7.35 -0.61 1.96
N TYR A 39 -6.53 -0.94 2.94
CA TYR A 39 -5.96 -2.26 3.11
C TYR A 39 -6.91 -3.09 3.96
N GLU A 40 -7.48 -4.14 3.37
CA GLU A 40 -8.48 -5.01 4.01
C GLU A 40 -7.86 -6.05 4.96
N GLY A 41 -6.52 -6.20 4.95
CA GLY A 41 -5.83 -7.03 5.92
C GLY A 41 -5.75 -6.30 7.25
N GLY A 42 -5.92 -7.03 8.36
CA GLY A 42 -5.76 -6.43 9.69
C GLY A 42 -4.35 -5.87 9.92
N GLU A 43 -4.18 -5.14 11.02
CA GLU A 43 -2.85 -4.73 11.46
C GLU A 43 -1.99 -5.96 11.76
N LYS A 44 -0.84 -6.04 11.10
CA LYS A 44 0.10 -7.16 11.22
C LYS A 44 1.47 -6.61 11.59
N PRO A 45 2.26 -7.35 12.40
CA PRO A 45 3.63 -6.93 12.72
C PRO A 45 4.54 -6.92 11.48
N LYS A 46 4.16 -7.66 10.43
CA LYS A 46 4.91 -7.78 9.18
C LYS A 46 3.96 -7.92 8.01
N TYR A 47 4.20 -7.13 6.97
CA TYR A 47 3.43 -7.12 5.73
C TYR A 47 4.27 -7.72 4.62
N ASN A 48 3.71 -8.67 3.88
CA ASN A 48 4.36 -9.34 2.77
C ASN A 48 3.74 -8.94 1.43
N CYS A 49 4.55 -8.82 0.39
CA CYS A 49 4.11 -8.57 -0.96
C CYS A 49 3.56 -9.86 -1.58
N LYS A 50 2.35 -9.82 -2.15
CA LYS A 50 1.70 -10.98 -2.80
C LYS A 50 2.45 -11.51 -4.02
N HIS A 51 3.25 -10.67 -4.69
CA HIS A 51 3.89 -11.02 -5.96
C HIS A 51 5.33 -11.51 -5.83
N CYS A 52 6.10 -10.88 -4.94
CA CYS A 52 7.53 -11.16 -4.80
C CYS A 52 7.93 -11.72 -3.44
N GLY A 53 7.00 -11.81 -2.48
CA GLY A 53 7.28 -12.31 -1.14
C GLY A 53 8.09 -11.36 -0.24
N THR A 54 8.52 -10.19 -0.74
CA THR A 54 9.23 -9.17 0.06
C THR A 54 8.38 -8.79 1.27
N SER A 55 9.02 -8.69 2.42
CA SER A 55 8.33 -8.39 3.68
C SER A 55 8.92 -7.18 4.38
N ALA A 56 8.08 -6.35 4.97
CA ALA A 56 8.49 -5.17 5.71
C ALA A 56 7.66 -5.00 7.00
N SER A 57 8.21 -4.29 7.97
CA SER A 57 7.53 -4.00 9.25
C SER A 57 6.38 -2.99 9.09
N SER A 58 6.24 -2.36 7.93
CA SER A 58 5.17 -1.41 7.63
C SER A 58 4.87 -1.36 6.14
N LEU A 59 3.59 -1.14 5.80
CA LEU A 59 3.14 -0.97 4.42
C LEU A 59 3.83 0.18 3.69
N SER A 60 4.19 1.24 4.42
CA SER A 60 4.79 2.45 3.85
C SER A 60 6.23 2.18 3.39
N SER A 61 6.96 1.35 4.14
CA SER A 61 8.27 0.83 3.76
C SER A 61 8.17 -0.20 2.64
N LEU A 62 7.17 -1.09 2.69
CA LEU A 62 6.94 -2.09 1.64
C LEU A 62 6.69 -1.40 0.29
N THR A 63 5.77 -0.43 0.26
CA THR A 63 5.39 0.31 -0.94
C THR A 63 6.38 1.40 -1.33
N ALA A 64 7.40 1.70 -0.50
CA ALA A 64 8.44 2.67 -0.85
C ALA A 64 9.28 2.16 -2.03
N SER A 65 9.52 0.85 -2.07
CA SER A 65 10.27 0.17 -3.13
C SER A 65 9.37 -0.26 -4.29
N LEU A 66 9.99 -0.45 -5.45
CA LEU A 66 9.34 -1.02 -6.62
C LEU A 66 9.44 -2.55 -6.58
N CYS A 67 8.37 -3.21 -7.00
CA CYS A 67 8.31 -4.65 -7.02
C CYS A 67 8.95 -5.19 -8.31
N GLN A 68 9.97 -6.04 -8.15
CA GLN A 68 10.65 -6.68 -9.28
C GLN A 68 9.77 -7.71 -9.99
N ARG A 69 8.83 -8.34 -9.29
CA ARG A 69 7.94 -9.39 -9.84
C ARG A 69 6.50 -8.89 -10.03
N HIS A 70 6.32 -7.60 -10.28
CA HIS A 70 4.99 -7.02 -10.46
C HIS A 70 4.34 -7.55 -11.77
N PRO A 71 3.03 -7.86 -11.79
CA PRO A 71 2.35 -8.38 -12.99
C PRO A 71 2.38 -7.43 -14.18
N LEU A 72 2.49 -6.12 -13.94
CA LEU A 72 2.65 -5.10 -14.98
C LEU A 72 4.07 -5.04 -15.58
N GLY A 73 5.02 -5.80 -15.04
CA GLY A 73 6.43 -5.82 -15.44
C GLY A 73 7.39 -5.41 -14.32
N ILE A 74 8.66 -5.73 -14.52
CA ILE A 74 9.75 -5.44 -13.57
C ILE A 74 9.82 -3.93 -13.31
N ASN A 75 9.75 -3.52 -12.03
CA ASN A 75 9.76 -2.11 -11.60
C ASN A 75 8.59 -1.24 -12.13
N LYS A 76 7.57 -1.81 -12.77
CA LYS A 76 6.41 -1.06 -13.26
C LYS A 76 5.31 -0.85 -12.22
N GLY A 77 5.44 -1.45 -11.05
CA GLY A 77 4.51 -1.28 -9.95
C GLY A 77 5.20 -1.38 -8.60
N ARG A 78 4.58 -0.79 -7.58
CA ARG A 78 5.03 -0.91 -6.19
C ARG A 78 4.62 -2.26 -5.61
N HIS A 79 5.19 -2.63 -4.48
CA HIS A 79 4.77 -3.84 -3.79
C HIS A 79 3.29 -3.77 -3.40
N GLU A 80 2.54 -4.84 -3.71
CA GLU A 80 1.16 -4.98 -3.30
C GLU A 80 1.10 -5.88 -2.05
N PRO A 81 0.66 -5.36 -0.90
CA PRO A 81 0.56 -6.16 0.31
C PRO A 81 -0.48 -7.27 0.13
N ALA A 82 -0.15 -8.47 0.60
CA ALA A 82 -1.09 -9.57 0.76
C ALA A 82 -1.97 -9.30 1.97
N LEU A 83 -3.26 -9.66 1.87
CA LEU A 83 -4.26 -9.54 2.93
C LEU A 83 -3.94 -10.46 4.11
#